data_AF-A0A5Q4FZF8-F1
#
_entry.id   AF-A0A5Q4FZF8-F1
#
_cell.length_a   1.000
_cell.length_b   1.000
_cell.length_c   1.000
_cell.angle_alpha   90.00
_cell.angle_beta   90.00
_cell.angle_gamma   90.00
#
_symmetry.space_group_name_H-M   'P 1'
#
loop_
_entity.id
_entity.type
_entity.pdbx_description
1 polymer ?
#
loop_
_entity_poly.entity_id
_entity_poly.type
_entity_poly.pdbx_seq_one_letter_code
_entity_poly.pdbx_strand_id
1 'polypeptide(L)'
;MVNEEAQLETLGGVTHNNRRPVNRVVLESGRSVTATLNHPLRVLNERGRIVWRRVGDLQPGEVLVSALFGAEEAASGSHLSEDEAVLLGYLVAEGTLGVHARHAVVFTNAHDDDVFEEYKGLVDRVLDVPAERIKTYVGKDHHIHDTALRQRLADDYGLDFVGSADKEVPYAVRTGGAKIQRAFLSALYEGDGWIEQGPEIGLTTASATLAEQVQLMLLGLGIPATVRARHHDELDRDYHTVLITTGGSRRFLEQIGFRSERRAEQVAAHLSTAAATEPASRYEHVPNIGPLLLDLRDALGGDRELDRLIHDVQRHDLTGRVDGSIDCSPRRLIKVLTWIEEQHVPASARPLIAQLHELAARPLTYERIVAVEDAGTEPTFDVVMPDTHSFLANGVLSHNTTVALHVIAEAQKSGGIAAFIDAEHALDPQYAKALGVDINEMLVSQPDTGEQALEIADMLIRSNAVDIVVIDSVAALTPKAEIEGEMGDSHVGLQARLMSQALRKLSGSIKRSNTTAVFINQLREKIGVMFG
;
A
#
# COMPACT_ATOMS: atom_id res chain seq x y z
N MET A 1 4.13 6.44 7.86
CA MET A 1 3.37 5.87 6.72
C MET A 1 4.16 4.71 6.15
N VAL A 2 3.51 3.77 5.46
CA VAL A 2 4.22 2.67 4.80
C VAL A 2 4.67 3.12 3.41
N ASN A 3 5.96 3.02 3.12
CA ASN A 3 6.53 3.40 1.83
C ASN A 3 6.53 2.26 0.80
N GLU A 4 7.14 2.48 -0.36
CA GLU A 4 7.18 1.49 -1.44
C GLU A 4 8.07 0.26 -1.14
N GLU A 5 9.00 0.40 -0.20
CA GLU A 5 9.82 -0.70 0.33
C GLU A 5 9.09 -1.42 1.47
N ALA A 6 7.87 -0.99 1.75
CA ALA A 6 7.00 -1.44 2.81
C ALA A 6 7.64 -1.34 4.20
N GLN A 7 8.43 -0.28 4.37
CA GLN A 7 9.01 0.16 5.62
C GLN A 7 8.19 1.34 6.17
N LEU A 8 8.31 1.55 7.48
CA LEU A 8 7.79 2.74 8.12
C LEU A 8 8.69 3.93 7.82
N GLU A 9 8.10 4.95 7.23
CA GLU A 9 8.77 6.24 6.99
C GLU A 9 7.99 7.35 7.70
N THR A 10 8.75 8.27 8.29
CA THR A 10 8.19 9.41 9.02
C THR A 10 7.69 10.45 8.04
N LEU A 11 6.45 10.91 8.26
CA LEU A 11 5.88 11.95 7.42
C LEU A 11 6.64 13.26 7.60
N GLY A 12 7.11 13.84 6.49
CA GLY A 12 7.65 15.21 6.46
C GLY A 12 6.54 16.28 6.51
N GLY A 13 5.30 15.91 6.18
CA GLY A 13 4.15 16.80 6.27
C GLY A 13 2.87 16.18 5.70
N VAL A 14 1.73 16.79 6.04
CA VAL A 14 0.41 16.48 5.48
C VAL A 14 -0.19 17.77 4.96
N THR A 15 -0.70 17.73 3.73
CA THR A 15 -1.35 18.88 3.07
C THR A 15 -2.82 18.57 2.85
N HIS A 16 -3.70 19.50 3.24
CA HIS A 16 -5.11 19.47 2.89
C HIS A 16 -5.35 20.37 1.66
N ASN A 17 -5.69 19.77 0.53
CA ASN A 17 -5.77 20.41 -0.79
C ASN A 17 -7.18 20.93 -1.15
N ASN A 18 -8.03 21.14 -0.13
CA ASN A 18 -9.45 21.44 -0.28
C ASN A 18 -10.18 20.37 -1.10
N ARG A 19 -11.35 20.70 -1.64
CA ARG A 19 -12.12 19.80 -2.48
C ARG A 19 -11.67 19.88 -3.93
N ARG A 20 -11.39 18.74 -4.55
CA ARG A 20 -10.95 18.63 -5.94
C ARG A 20 -11.74 17.55 -6.68
N PRO A 21 -11.89 17.64 -8.01
CA PRO A 21 -12.41 16.54 -8.81
C PRO A 21 -11.53 15.29 -8.64
N VAL A 22 -12.17 14.15 -8.39
CA VAL A 22 -11.51 12.88 -8.14
C VAL A 22 -12.16 11.77 -8.96
N ASN A 23 -11.34 10.81 -9.37
CA ASN A 23 -11.86 9.54 -9.87
C ASN A 23 -11.59 8.43 -8.85
N ARG A 24 -12.55 7.52 -8.72
CA ARG A 24 -12.39 6.25 -8.01
C ARG A 24 -11.94 5.19 -9.01
N VAL A 25 -10.76 4.64 -8.78
CA VAL A 25 -10.20 3.51 -9.55
C VAL A 25 -10.54 2.24 -8.79
N VAL A 26 -11.36 1.38 -9.39
CA VAL A 26 -11.80 0.10 -8.83
C VAL A 26 -10.98 -1.03 -9.45
N LEU A 27 -10.47 -1.91 -8.60
CA LEU A 27 -9.62 -3.05 -8.98
C LEU A 27 -10.41 -4.36 -8.97
N GLU A 28 -9.91 -5.37 -9.68
CA GLU A 28 -10.59 -6.67 -9.80
C GLU A 28 -10.69 -7.45 -8.47
N SER A 29 -9.92 -7.07 -7.44
CA SER A 29 -10.06 -7.60 -6.09
C SER A 29 -11.21 -6.97 -5.28
N GLY A 30 -11.88 -5.95 -5.81
CA GLY A 30 -12.84 -5.13 -5.08
C GLY A 30 -12.20 -3.96 -4.32
N ARG A 31 -10.85 -3.90 -4.23
CA ARG A 31 -10.15 -2.73 -3.69
C ARG A 31 -10.39 -1.50 -4.58
N SER A 32 -10.37 -0.33 -3.97
CA SER A 32 -10.42 0.93 -4.72
C SER A 32 -9.54 2.02 -4.11
N VAL A 33 -9.08 2.91 -4.97
CA VAL A 33 -8.38 4.14 -4.59
C VAL A 33 -9.07 5.33 -5.24
N THR A 34 -9.34 6.36 -4.45
CA THR A 34 -9.90 7.62 -4.93
C THR A 34 -8.81 8.67 -4.89
N ALA A 35 -8.52 9.31 -6.02
CA ALA A 35 -7.49 10.34 -6.09
C ALA A 35 -7.80 11.40 -7.16
N THR A 36 -7.08 12.51 -7.12
CA THR A 36 -7.22 13.59 -8.10
C THR A 36 -6.79 13.14 -9.49
N LEU A 37 -7.35 13.76 -10.53
CA LEU A 37 -7.07 13.39 -11.92
C LEU A 37 -5.58 13.43 -12.29
N ASN A 38 -4.81 14.33 -11.69
CA ASN A 38 -3.37 14.46 -11.92
C ASN A 38 -2.52 13.55 -11.03
N HIS A 39 -3.12 12.84 -10.07
CA HIS A 39 -2.41 11.98 -9.15
C HIS A 39 -1.78 10.79 -9.89
N PRO A 40 -0.48 10.52 -9.71
CA PRO A 40 0.19 9.40 -10.37
C PRO A 40 0.00 8.09 -9.60
N LEU A 41 -0.34 7.02 -10.32
CA LEU A 41 -0.35 5.63 -9.83
C LEU A 41 0.58 4.77 -10.70
N ARG A 42 1.16 3.70 -10.14
CA ARG A 42 2.00 2.77 -10.90
C ARG A 42 1.14 1.82 -11.73
N VAL A 43 1.46 1.69 -13.00
CA VAL A 43 0.85 0.73 -13.91
C VAL A 43 1.89 -0.07 -14.66
N LEU A 44 1.53 -1.27 -15.08
CA LEU A 44 2.31 -2.05 -16.01
C LEU A 44 1.91 -1.65 -17.44
N ASN A 45 2.87 -1.17 -18.23
CA ASN A 45 2.61 -0.86 -19.63
C ASN A 45 2.62 -2.12 -20.51
N GLU A 46 2.26 -1.95 -21.79
CA GLU A 46 2.19 -3.04 -22.78
C GLU A 46 3.52 -3.80 -22.99
N ARG A 47 4.65 -3.20 -22.62
CA ARG A 47 5.99 -3.81 -22.71
C ARG A 47 6.45 -4.43 -21.39
N GLY A 48 5.55 -4.58 -20.42
CA GLY A 48 5.86 -5.17 -19.11
C GLY A 48 6.77 -4.28 -18.24
N ARG A 49 6.81 -2.96 -18.47
CA ARG A 49 7.55 -2.02 -17.61
C ARG A 49 6.60 -1.33 -16.67
N ILE A 50 7.06 -1.14 -15.43
CA ILE A 50 6.32 -0.38 -14.44
C ILE A 50 6.56 1.11 -14.73
N VAL A 51 5.48 1.86 -14.90
CA VAL A 51 5.52 3.30 -15.20
C VAL A 51 4.47 4.02 -14.36
N TRP A 52 4.66 5.33 -14.17
CA TRP A 52 3.65 6.17 -13.53
C TRP A 52 2.65 6.69 -14.55
N ARG A 53 1.38 6.66 -14.19
CA ARG A 53 0.28 7.18 -15.01
C ARG A 53 -0.70 7.95 -14.16
N ARG A 54 -1.21 9.06 -14.70
CA ARG A 54 -2.17 9.92 -14.00
C ARG A 54 -3.52 9.23 -13.94
N VAL A 55 -4.23 9.39 -12.82
CA VAL A 55 -5.57 8.81 -12.62
C VAL A 55 -6.56 9.21 -13.72
N GLY A 56 -6.51 10.45 -14.21
CA GLY A 56 -7.36 10.91 -15.30
C GLY A 56 -7.11 10.23 -16.65
N ASP A 57 -5.94 9.60 -16.82
CA ASP A 57 -5.53 8.91 -18.04
C ASP A 57 -5.70 7.39 -17.94
N LEU A 58 -6.07 6.85 -16.76
CA LEU A 58 -6.26 5.42 -16.54
C LEU A 58 -7.51 4.92 -17.24
N GLN A 59 -7.44 3.67 -17.73
CA GLN A 59 -8.56 3.02 -18.40
C GLN A 59 -8.82 1.62 -17.81
N PRO A 60 -10.08 1.15 -17.81
CA PRO A 60 -10.39 -0.24 -17.52
C PRO A 60 -9.58 -1.19 -18.41
N GLY A 61 -9.06 -2.26 -17.82
CA GLY A 61 -8.19 -3.23 -18.47
C GLY A 61 -6.70 -3.03 -18.21
N GLU A 62 -6.27 -1.83 -17.82
CA GLU A 62 -4.88 -1.58 -17.41
C GLU A 62 -4.55 -2.28 -16.09
N VAL A 63 -3.28 -2.58 -15.86
CA VAL A 63 -2.82 -3.28 -14.65
C VAL A 63 -2.13 -2.29 -13.74
N LEU A 64 -2.71 -2.07 -12.56
CA LEU A 64 -2.11 -1.31 -11.48
C LEU A 64 -1.09 -2.19 -10.74
N VAL A 65 0.04 -1.59 -10.36
CA VAL A 65 1.11 -2.26 -9.61
C VAL A 65 1.22 -1.65 -8.23
N SER A 66 1.20 -2.48 -7.18
CA SER A 66 1.32 -2.04 -5.79
C SER A 66 2.21 -2.98 -4.97
N ALA A 67 2.62 -2.57 -3.77
CA ALA A 67 3.31 -3.46 -2.84
C ALA A 67 2.33 -4.46 -2.22
N LEU A 68 2.83 -5.66 -1.94
CA LEU A 68 2.06 -6.76 -1.36
C LEU A 68 1.83 -6.63 0.14
N PHE A 69 2.77 -6.05 0.88
CA PHE A 69 2.74 -6.01 2.34
C PHE A 69 2.83 -4.59 2.92
N GLY A 70 2.41 -4.47 4.18
CA GLY A 70 2.61 -3.29 5.03
C GLY A 70 3.73 -3.50 6.04
N ALA A 71 4.17 -2.44 6.72
CA ALA A 71 5.15 -2.58 7.81
C ALA A 71 4.50 -3.27 9.03
N GLU A 72 5.12 -4.33 9.58
CA GLU A 72 4.57 -5.11 10.70
C GLU A 72 4.29 -4.26 11.95
N GLU A 73 5.10 -3.21 12.14
CA GLU A 73 5.00 -2.25 13.24
C GLU A 73 4.34 -0.93 12.83
N ALA A 74 3.64 -0.88 11.68
CA ALA A 74 2.98 0.34 11.18
C ALA A 74 2.01 1.02 12.16
N ALA A 75 1.73 0.35 13.26
CA ALA A 75 0.77 0.68 14.28
C ALA A 75 1.46 0.75 15.65
N SER A 76 1.73 1.97 16.12
CA SER A 76 1.99 2.28 17.51
C SER A 76 0.75 2.97 18.08
N GLY A 77 -0.05 2.28 18.91
CA GLY A 77 -1.10 3.03 19.59
C GLY A 77 -2.22 2.27 20.29
N SER A 78 -2.45 0.99 20.02
CA SER A 78 -3.66 0.38 20.58
C SER A 78 -3.58 0.01 22.06
N HIS A 79 -2.37 -0.19 22.62
CA HIS A 79 -2.15 -0.76 23.96
C HIS A 79 -2.91 -2.08 24.23
N LEU A 80 -3.49 -2.70 23.20
CA LEU A 80 -4.26 -3.93 23.32
C LEU A 80 -3.33 -5.12 23.58
N SER A 81 -3.78 -6.03 24.43
CA SER A 81 -3.29 -7.39 24.52
C SER A 81 -3.86 -8.27 23.40
N GLU A 82 -3.22 -9.42 23.16
CA GLU A 82 -3.74 -10.41 22.20
C GLU A 82 -5.09 -10.97 22.67
N ASP A 83 -5.28 -11.23 23.98
CA ASP A 83 -6.55 -11.69 24.56
C ASP A 83 -7.69 -10.68 24.28
N GLU A 84 -7.44 -9.38 24.43
CA GLU A 84 -8.41 -8.34 24.07
C GLU A 84 -8.75 -8.39 22.58
N ALA A 85 -7.75 -8.53 21.72
CA ALA A 85 -7.96 -8.60 20.28
C ALA A 85 -8.81 -9.82 19.87
N VAL A 86 -8.56 -10.99 20.47
CA VAL A 86 -9.36 -12.21 20.27
C VAL A 86 -10.80 -11.99 20.71
N LEU A 87 -11.00 -11.43 21.91
CA LEU A 87 -12.34 -11.12 22.42
C LEU A 87 -13.10 -10.18 21.48
N LEU A 88 -12.44 -9.12 21.00
CA LEU A 88 -13.04 -8.19 20.03
C LEU A 88 -13.39 -8.89 18.72
N GLY A 89 -12.55 -9.81 18.23
CA GLY A 89 -12.84 -10.59 17.03
C GLY A 89 -14.10 -11.44 17.18
N TYR A 90 -14.26 -12.12 18.32
CA TYR A 90 -15.48 -12.86 18.64
C TYR A 90 -16.72 -11.98 18.75
N LEU A 91 -16.62 -10.81 19.40
CA LEU A 91 -17.74 -9.89 19.54
C LEU A 91 -18.12 -9.23 18.20
N VAL A 92 -17.16 -8.98 17.31
CA VAL A 92 -17.45 -8.47 15.97
C VAL A 92 -18.11 -9.56 15.11
N ALA A 93 -17.68 -10.82 15.19
CA ALA A 93 -18.35 -11.92 14.49
C ALA A 93 -19.76 -12.18 15.06
N GLU A 94 -19.80 -12.71 16.27
CA GLU A 94 -20.95 -13.39 16.87
C GLU A 94 -21.63 -12.54 17.96
N GLY A 95 -21.08 -11.37 18.26
CA GLY A 95 -21.61 -10.46 19.27
C GLY A 95 -22.81 -9.65 18.76
N THR A 96 -23.79 -9.47 19.66
CA THR A 96 -24.92 -8.55 19.50
C THR A 96 -24.95 -7.58 20.68
N LEU A 97 -24.61 -6.31 20.38
CA LEU A 97 -24.63 -5.18 21.33
C LEU A 97 -25.62 -4.09 20.89
N GLY A 98 -26.35 -4.29 19.79
CA GLY A 98 -27.25 -3.29 19.21
C GLY A 98 -28.63 -3.22 19.86
N VAL A 99 -29.60 -2.72 19.09
CA VAL A 99 -30.98 -2.44 19.54
C VAL A 99 -31.72 -3.69 20.07
N HIS A 100 -31.32 -4.89 19.65
CA HIS A 100 -31.90 -6.16 20.10
C HIS A 100 -31.34 -6.64 21.45
N ALA A 101 -30.24 -6.05 21.91
CA ALA A 101 -29.56 -6.40 23.16
C ALA A 101 -29.34 -5.16 24.06
N ARG A 102 -30.36 -4.31 24.22
CA ARG A 102 -30.23 -3.01 24.90
C ARG A 102 -29.69 -3.07 26.34
N HIS A 103 -29.79 -4.24 26.99
CA HIS A 103 -29.39 -4.43 28.38
C HIS A 103 -28.37 -5.54 28.58
N ALA A 104 -27.80 -6.08 27.50
CA ALA A 104 -26.87 -7.19 27.58
C ALA A 104 -25.79 -7.12 26.50
N VAL A 105 -24.66 -7.76 26.78
CA VAL A 105 -23.75 -8.23 25.74
C VAL A 105 -24.17 -9.66 25.43
N VAL A 106 -24.54 -9.93 24.18
CA VAL A 106 -24.97 -11.26 23.74
C VAL A 106 -23.91 -11.81 22.81
N PHE A 107 -23.52 -13.05 23.04
CA PHE A 107 -22.64 -13.83 22.16
C PHE A 107 -23.40 -15.09 21.75
N THR A 108 -23.57 -15.29 20.45
CA THR A 108 -24.31 -16.43 19.91
C THR A 108 -23.32 -17.36 19.24
N ASN A 109 -23.17 -18.59 19.73
CA ASN A 109 -22.32 -19.57 19.04
C ASN A 109 -23.03 -20.91 18.99
N ALA A 110 -23.64 -21.18 17.84
CA ALA A 110 -24.47 -22.36 17.65
C ALA A 110 -23.66 -23.67 17.46
N HIS A 111 -22.36 -23.59 17.17
CA HIS A 111 -21.68 -24.70 16.47
C HIS A 111 -20.38 -25.20 17.11
N ASP A 112 -19.80 -24.50 18.09
CA ASP A 112 -18.50 -24.90 18.67
C ASP A 112 -18.40 -24.62 20.18
N ASP A 113 -18.40 -25.68 21.00
CA ASP A 113 -18.35 -25.56 22.46
C ASP A 113 -16.96 -25.11 22.95
N ASP A 114 -15.89 -25.45 22.22
CA ASP A 114 -14.52 -25.07 22.60
C ASP A 114 -14.31 -23.55 22.45
N VAL A 115 -14.86 -22.98 21.37
CA VAL A 115 -14.88 -21.52 21.16
C VAL A 115 -15.64 -20.81 22.28
N PHE A 116 -16.75 -21.38 22.75
CA PHE A 116 -17.48 -20.79 23.87
C PHE A 116 -16.70 -20.88 25.20
N GLU A 117 -16.01 -21.99 25.46
CA GLU A 117 -15.13 -22.11 26.63
C GLU A 117 -13.98 -21.09 26.60
N GLU A 118 -13.36 -20.88 25.43
CA GLU A 118 -12.36 -19.83 25.24
C GLU A 118 -12.95 -18.44 25.52
N TYR A 119 -14.10 -18.12 24.91
CA TYR A 119 -14.81 -16.85 25.12
C TYR A 119 -15.10 -16.58 26.60
N LYS A 120 -15.58 -17.57 27.36
CA LYS A 120 -15.80 -17.42 28.80
C LYS A 120 -14.51 -17.07 29.55
N GLY A 121 -13.42 -17.75 29.22
CA GLY A 121 -12.11 -17.48 29.82
C GLY A 121 -11.60 -16.07 29.51
N LEU A 122 -11.84 -15.58 28.29
CA LEU A 122 -11.50 -14.21 27.88
C LEU A 122 -12.36 -13.17 28.60
N VAL A 123 -13.67 -13.39 28.69
CA VAL A 123 -14.58 -12.49 29.43
C VAL A 123 -14.17 -12.35 30.89
N ASP A 124 -13.76 -13.44 31.54
CA ASP A 124 -13.27 -13.41 32.92
C ASP A 124 -11.95 -12.62 33.03
N ARG A 125 -10.94 -12.95 32.21
CA ARG A 125 -9.61 -12.32 32.30
C ARG A 125 -9.56 -10.86 31.81
N VAL A 126 -10.29 -10.54 30.75
CA VAL A 126 -10.21 -9.24 30.06
C VAL A 126 -11.25 -8.26 30.63
N LEU A 127 -12.48 -8.72 30.84
CA LEU A 127 -13.58 -7.83 31.26
C LEU A 127 -13.83 -7.84 32.77
N ASP A 128 -13.13 -8.72 33.52
CA ASP A 128 -13.33 -8.98 34.95
C ASP A 128 -14.78 -9.37 35.25
N VAL A 129 -15.34 -10.24 34.41
CA VAL A 129 -16.71 -10.74 34.54
C VAL A 129 -16.69 -12.25 34.76
N PRO A 130 -17.00 -12.72 35.98
CA PRO A 130 -17.01 -14.14 36.29
C PRO A 130 -17.96 -14.93 35.39
N ALA A 131 -17.55 -16.13 34.99
CA ALA A 131 -18.28 -16.97 34.05
C ALA A 131 -19.72 -17.29 34.51
N GLU A 132 -20.00 -17.30 35.81
CA GLU A 132 -21.34 -17.53 36.38
C GLU A 132 -22.34 -16.42 36.04
N ARG A 133 -21.85 -15.23 35.63
CA ARG A 133 -22.70 -14.13 35.18
C ARG A 133 -23.20 -14.33 33.74
N ILE A 134 -22.63 -15.28 33.00
CA ILE A 134 -23.01 -15.60 31.62
C ILE A 134 -24.20 -16.56 31.67
N LYS A 135 -25.37 -16.10 31.22
CA LYS A 135 -26.58 -16.91 31.14
C LYS A 135 -26.74 -17.49 29.74
N THR A 136 -26.77 -18.81 29.63
CA THR A 136 -27.00 -19.51 28.36
C THR A 136 -28.49 -19.80 28.16
N TYR A 137 -29.01 -19.43 26.99
CA TYR A 137 -30.39 -19.63 26.58
C TYR A 137 -30.50 -20.64 25.43
N VAL A 138 -31.73 -20.98 25.06
CA VAL A 138 -32.04 -21.89 23.95
C VAL A 138 -31.48 -21.30 22.65
N GLY A 139 -30.75 -22.12 21.88
CA GLY A 139 -30.05 -21.67 20.65
C GLY A 139 -28.57 -21.34 20.85
N LYS A 140 -28.03 -21.57 22.06
CA LYS A 140 -26.65 -21.20 22.45
C LYS A 140 -26.40 -19.68 22.39
N ASP A 141 -27.41 -18.92 22.83
CA ASP A 141 -27.29 -17.49 23.10
C ASP A 141 -26.76 -17.28 24.52
N HIS A 142 -25.62 -16.61 24.65
CA HIS A 142 -24.93 -16.37 25.90
C HIS A 142 -25.00 -14.90 26.28
N HIS A 143 -25.73 -14.59 27.35
CA HIS A 143 -26.02 -13.22 27.75
C HIS A 143 -25.26 -12.81 29.00
N ILE A 144 -24.65 -11.64 28.95
CA ILE A 144 -24.16 -10.89 30.10
C ILE A 144 -25.06 -9.67 30.28
N HIS A 145 -26.00 -9.74 31.21
CA HIS A 145 -26.94 -8.65 31.50
C HIS A 145 -26.24 -7.56 32.32
N ASP A 146 -25.52 -6.68 31.63
CA ASP A 146 -24.77 -5.58 32.23
C ASP A 146 -24.68 -4.39 31.25
N THR A 147 -25.49 -3.37 31.49
CA THR A 147 -25.47 -2.13 30.68
C THR A 147 -24.20 -1.32 30.86
N ALA A 148 -23.55 -1.38 32.03
CA ALA A 148 -22.32 -0.64 32.27
C ALA A 148 -21.15 -1.30 31.52
N LEU A 149 -21.08 -2.64 31.53
CA LEU A 149 -20.12 -3.37 30.70
C LEU A 149 -20.30 -3.05 29.22
N ARG A 150 -21.54 -3.10 28.73
CA ARG A 150 -21.85 -2.78 27.33
C ARG A 150 -21.38 -1.36 26.96
N GLN A 151 -21.57 -0.39 27.85
CA GLN A 151 -21.07 0.99 27.62
C GLN A 151 -19.54 1.04 27.62
N ARG A 152 -18.87 0.37 28.55
CA ARG A 152 -17.40 0.28 28.56
C ARG A 152 -16.84 -0.29 27.26
N LEU A 153 -17.46 -1.35 26.71
CA LEU A 153 -17.01 -1.93 25.44
C LEU A 153 -17.08 -0.93 24.26
N ALA A 154 -18.09 -0.07 24.24
CA ALA A 154 -18.19 1.00 23.25
C ALA A 154 -17.13 2.09 23.51
N ASP A 155 -17.00 2.55 24.75
CA ASP A 155 -16.10 3.66 25.11
C ASP A 155 -14.62 3.28 24.97
N ASP A 156 -14.24 2.08 25.42
CA ASP A 156 -12.85 1.64 25.52
C ASP A 156 -12.34 1.00 24.21
N TYR A 157 -13.22 0.30 23.48
CA TYR A 157 -12.84 -0.46 22.29
C TYR A 157 -13.52 -0.01 21.01
N GLY A 158 -14.51 0.89 21.05
CA GLY A 158 -15.26 1.31 19.86
C GLY A 158 -16.23 0.24 19.33
N LEU A 159 -16.71 -0.68 20.19
CA LEU A 159 -17.79 -1.60 19.84
C LEU A 159 -19.15 -0.89 19.95
N ASP A 160 -19.43 -0.05 18.96
CA ASP A 160 -20.66 0.72 18.90
C ASP A 160 -21.93 -0.15 18.87
N PHE A 161 -23.06 0.44 19.26
CA PHE A 161 -24.36 -0.24 19.35
C PHE A 161 -25.06 -0.38 18.01
N VAL A 162 -24.36 -0.97 17.05
CA VAL A 162 -24.75 -1.02 15.65
C VAL A 162 -25.34 -2.37 15.25
N GLY A 163 -26.05 -2.39 14.11
CA GLY A 163 -26.53 -3.61 13.48
C GLY A 163 -25.45 -4.31 12.67
N SER A 164 -25.75 -5.49 12.11
CA SER A 164 -24.79 -6.28 11.32
C SER A 164 -24.24 -5.55 10.08
N ALA A 165 -25.00 -4.64 9.48
CA ALA A 165 -24.61 -3.90 8.28
C ALA A 165 -23.67 -2.72 8.55
N ASP A 166 -23.58 -2.30 9.81
CA ASP A 166 -22.85 -1.11 10.26
C ASP A 166 -21.63 -1.50 11.13
N LYS A 167 -21.37 -2.80 11.29
CA LYS A 167 -20.20 -3.30 12.02
C LYS A 167 -18.91 -2.81 11.34
N GLU A 168 -17.89 -2.54 12.12
CA GLU A 168 -16.55 -2.24 11.60
C GLU A 168 -15.49 -2.91 12.46
N VAL A 169 -14.27 -2.97 11.95
CA VAL A 169 -13.11 -3.35 12.77
C VAL A 169 -12.84 -2.21 13.75
N PRO A 170 -12.82 -2.49 15.06
CA PRO A 170 -12.45 -1.53 16.09
C PRO A 170 -11.21 -0.73 15.72
N TYR A 171 -11.25 0.60 15.91
CA TYR A 171 -10.12 1.47 15.58
C TYR A 171 -8.83 1.02 16.28
N ALA A 172 -8.92 0.63 17.56
CA ALA A 172 -7.80 0.10 18.32
C ALA A 172 -7.20 -1.19 17.70
N VAL A 173 -7.99 -2.02 17.05
CA VAL A 173 -7.46 -3.19 16.32
C VAL A 173 -6.80 -2.74 15.01
N ARG A 174 -7.42 -1.84 14.25
CA ARG A 174 -6.87 -1.32 12.98
C ARG A 174 -5.52 -0.63 13.17
N THR A 175 -5.36 0.11 14.27
CA THR A 175 -4.10 0.75 14.66
C THR A 175 -3.28 -0.09 15.64
N GLY A 176 -3.60 -1.37 15.77
CA GLY A 176 -2.76 -2.35 16.46
C GLY A 176 -1.72 -2.94 15.51
N GLY A 177 -0.55 -3.31 16.04
CA GLY A 177 0.50 -3.97 15.26
C GLY A 177 0.06 -5.35 14.74
N ALA A 178 0.89 -5.97 13.90
CA ALA A 178 0.54 -7.23 13.22
C ALA A 178 0.05 -8.33 14.17
N LYS A 179 0.57 -8.42 15.40
CA LYS A 179 0.11 -9.39 16.42
C LYS A 179 -1.35 -9.21 16.79
N ILE A 180 -1.78 -7.97 17.05
CA ILE A 180 -3.16 -7.62 17.41
C ILE A 180 -4.10 -7.91 16.25
N GLN A 181 -3.69 -7.53 15.04
CA GLN A 181 -4.48 -7.79 13.84
C GLN A 181 -4.62 -9.29 13.56
N ARG A 182 -3.55 -10.08 13.71
CA ARG A 182 -3.58 -11.55 13.57
C ARG A 182 -4.53 -12.19 14.60
N ALA A 183 -4.42 -11.81 15.87
CA ALA A 183 -5.26 -12.33 16.94
C ALA A 183 -6.76 -12.02 16.71
N PHE A 184 -7.08 -10.78 16.33
CA PHE A 184 -8.44 -10.37 15.98
C PHE A 184 -8.99 -11.15 14.77
N LEU A 185 -8.21 -11.22 13.68
CA LEU A 185 -8.62 -11.92 12.46
C LEU A 185 -8.83 -13.42 12.71
N SER A 186 -8.00 -14.05 13.55
CA SER A 186 -8.15 -15.46 13.90
C SER A 186 -9.51 -15.74 14.56
N ALA A 187 -9.92 -14.91 15.52
CA ALA A 187 -11.21 -15.03 16.19
C ALA A 187 -12.39 -14.67 15.28
N LEU A 188 -12.24 -13.62 14.46
CA LEU A 188 -13.27 -13.20 13.51
C LEU A 188 -13.57 -14.29 12.48
N TYR A 189 -12.54 -14.92 11.91
CA TYR A 189 -12.68 -16.02 10.95
C TYR A 189 -13.12 -17.33 11.60
N GLU A 190 -12.90 -17.51 12.91
CA GLU A 190 -13.45 -18.64 13.65
C GLU A 190 -14.98 -18.58 13.70
N GLY A 191 -15.55 -17.39 13.96
CA GLY A 191 -17.00 -17.17 13.99
C GLY A 191 -17.60 -17.08 12.59
N ASP A 192 -17.35 -15.97 11.89
CA ASP A 192 -18.01 -15.64 10.61
C ASP A 192 -17.34 -16.26 9.37
N GLY A 193 -16.18 -16.89 9.54
CA GLY A 193 -15.47 -17.52 8.43
C GLY A 193 -16.09 -18.84 8.03
N TRP A 194 -15.87 -19.26 6.78
CA TRP A 194 -16.25 -20.56 6.24
C TRP A 194 -15.12 -21.18 5.40
N ILE A 195 -15.14 -22.50 5.26
CA ILE A 195 -14.23 -23.30 4.43
C ILE A 195 -15.10 -24.17 3.53
N GLU A 196 -14.94 -24.06 2.21
CA GLU A 196 -15.70 -24.83 1.22
C GLU A 196 -15.03 -26.18 0.90
N GLN A 197 -15.27 -26.76 -0.28
CA GLN A 197 -14.66 -28.04 -0.72
C GLN A 197 -13.17 -27.93 -1.10
N GLY A 198 -12.57 -26.75 -0.94
CA GLY A 198 -11.19 -26.45 -1.30
C GLY A 198 -10.45 -25.72 -0.19
N PRO A 199 -9.18 -25.37 -0.42
CA PRO A 199 -8.37 -24.65 0.57
C PRO A 199 -8.76 -23.18 0.72
N GLU A 200 -9.77 -22.70 -0.02
CA GLU A 200 -10.23 -21.31 0.05
C GLU A 200 -10.90 -21.03 1.39
N ILE A 201 -10.61 -19.86 1.94
CA ILE A 201 -11.15 -19.40 3.21
C ILE A 201 -11.98 -18.14 2.91
N GLY A 202 -13.25 -18.16 3.29
CA GLY A 202 -14.14 -17.02 3.11
C GLY A 202 -14.61 -16.45 4.44
N LEU A 203 -14.98 -15.19 4.44
CA LEU A 203 -15.75 -14.53 5.49
C LEU A 203 -16.88 -13.76 4.82
N THR A 204 -18.10 -13.88 5.31
CA THR A 204 -19.26 -13.18 4.73
C THR A 204 -19.90 -12.30 5.77
N THR A 205 -20.10 -11.02 5.45
CA THR A 205 -20.70 -10.04 6.35
C THR A 205 -21.74 -9.18 5.63
N ALA A 206 -22.71 -8.64 6.36
CA ALA A 206 -23.64 -7.64 5.83
C ALA A 206 -23.02 -6.24 5.76
N SER A 207 -21.85 -6.02 6.36
CA SER A 207 -21.17 -4.73 6.37
C SER A 207 -20.11 -4.63 5.28
N ALA A 208 -20.30 -3.71 4.33
CA ALA A 208 -19.26 -3.32 3.36
C ALA A 208 -17.98 -2.84 4.04
N THR A 209 -18.10 -1.96 5.05
CA THR A 209 -16.97 -1.35 5.77
C THR A 209 -16.09 -2.41 6.44
N LEU A 210 -16.69 -3.31 7.23
CA LEU A 210 -15.99 -4.46 7.81
C LEU A 210 -15.27 -5.31 6.74
N ALA A 211 -15.92 -5.64 5.62
CA ALA A 211 -15.29 -6.43 4.57
C ALA A 211 -14.07 -5.73 3.94
N GLU A 212 -14.17 -4.43 3.64
CA GLU A 212 -13.06 -3.62 3.12
C GLU A 212 -11.91 -3.52 4.12
N GLN A 213 -12.20 -3.27 5.39
CA GLN A 213 -11.19 -3.18 6.44
C GLN A 213 -10.48 -4.51 6.67
N VAL A 214 -11.22 -5.63 6.71
CA VAL A 214 -10.64 -6.98 6.81
C VAL A 214 -9.76 -7.28 5.60
N GLN A 215 -10.20 -6.93 4.38
CA GLN A 215 -9.37 -7.09 3.17
C GLN A 215 -8.06 -6.30 3.26
N LEU A 216 -8.11 -5.04 3.72
CA LEU A 216 -6.93 -4.21 3.88
C LEU A 216 -5.98 -4.74 4.97
N MET A 217 -6.52 -5.23 6.09
CA MET A 217 -5.70 -5.85 7.14
C MET A 217 -5.01 -7.12 6.65
N LEU A 218 -5.72 -7.99 5.93
CA LEU A 218 -5.14 -9.18 5.32
C LEU A 218 -4.03 -8.81 4.33
N LEU A 219 -4.25 -7.81 3.49
CA LEU A 219 -3.22 -7.31 2.58
C LEU A 219 -2.02 -6.74 3.35
N GLY A 220 -2.25 -6.00 4.44
CA GLY A 220 -1.18 -5.50 5.31
C GLY A 220 -0.30 -6.62 5.88
N LEU A 221 -0.89 -7.78 6.15
CA LEU A 221 -0.20 -9.01 6.57
C LEU A 221 0.35 -9.84 5.40
N GLY A 222 0.32 -9.29 4.17
CA GLY A 222 0.80 -9.94 2.96
C GLY A 222 -0.09 -11.09 2.50
N ILE A 223 -1.40 -11.06 2.78
CA ILE A 223 -2.39 -12.05 2.36
C ILE A 223 -3.41 -11.36 1.43
N PRO A 224 -3.23 -11.43 0.10
CA PRO A 224 -4.20 -10.86 -0.84
C PRO A 224 -5.55 -11.57 -0.75
N ALA A 225 -6.62 -10.80 -0.60
CA ALA A 225 -8.00 -11.28 -0.57
C ALA A 225 -8.87 -10.52 -1.58
N THR A 226 -9.97 -11.16 -2.02
CA THR A 226 -10.97 -10.56 -2.92
C THR A 226 -12.23 -10.23 -2.13
N VAL A 227 -12.79 -9.03 -2.29
CA VAL A 227 -14.12 -8.69 -1.81
C VAL A 227 -15.11 -8.77 -2.96
N ARG A 228 -16.22 -9.48 -2.75
CA ARG A 228 -17.34 -9.56 -3.69
C ARG A 228 -18.65 -9.25 -2.96
N ALA A 229 -19.47 -8.41 -3.57
CA ALA A 229 -20.83 -8.17 -3.09
C ALA A 229 -21.81 -9.11 -3.82
N ARG A 230 -22.77 -9.65 -3.07
CA ARG A 230 -23.91 -10.40 -3.60
C ARG A 230 -25.19 -9.89 -2.95
N HIS A 231 -26.13 -9.46 -3.77
CA HIS A 231 -27.46 -9.07 -3.31
C HIS A 231 -28.26 -10.30 -2.86
N HIS A 232 -28.95 -10.18 -1.74
CA HIS A 232 -29.84 -11.21 -1.20
C HIS A 232 -31.30 -10.77 -1.32
N ASP A 233 -31.96 -11.25 -2.36
CA ASP A 233 -33.32 -10.81 -2.76
C ASP A 233 -34.35 -10.87 -1.62
N GLU A 234 -34.37 -11.94 -0.81
CA GLU A 234 -35.39 -12.09 0.25
C GLU A 234 -35.19 -11.15 1.45
N LEU A 235 -33.95 -10.69 1.67
CA LEU A 235 -33.60 -9.82 2.79
C LEU A 235 -33.41 -8.37 2.34
N ASP A 236 -33.54 -8.12 1.02
CA ASP A 236 -33.28 -6.84 0.36
C ASP A 236 -32.00 -6.18 0.87
N ARG A 237 -30.92 -6.96 0.94
CA ARG A 237 -29.62 -6.51 1.44
C ARG A 237 -28.45 -7.14 0.72
N ASP A 238 -27.36 -6.39 0.62
CA ASP A 238 -26.11 -6.89 0.10
C ASP A 238 -25.30 -7.60 1.19
N TYR A 239 -24.62 -8.68 0.78
CA TYR A 239 -23.60 -9.33 1.58
C TYR A 239 -22.27 -9.26 0.88
N HIS A 240 -21.23 -9.03 1.66
CA HIS A 240 -19.86 -8.87 1.20
C HIS A 240 -19.05 -10.07 1.67
N THR A 241 -18.48 -10.78 0.71
CA THR A 241 -17.61 -11.93 0.97
C THR A 241 -16.17 -11.53 0.75
N VAL A 242 -15.35 -11.64 1.80
CA VAL A 242 -13.89 -11.59 1.73
C VAL A 242 -13.38 -12.99 1.48
N LEU A 243 -12.71 -13.22 0.34
CA LEU A 243 -12.25 -14.52 -0.11
C LEU A 243 -10.72 -14.56 -0.20
N ILE A 244 -10.12 -15.45 0.59
CA ILE A 244 -8.71 -15.82 0.52
C ILE A 244 -8.60 -17.06 -0.38
N THR A 245 -8.02 -16.86 -1.56
CA THR A 245 -7.76 -17.95 -2.52
C THR A 245 -6.65 -18.88 -2.03
N THR A 246 -6.48 -20.03 -2.67
CA THR A 246 -5.45 -21.04 -2.36
C THR A 246 -4.04 -20.47 -2.09
N GLY A 247 -3.57 -19.50 -2.87
CA GLY A 247 -2.25 -18.86 -2.69
C GLY A 247 -2.14 -17.98 -1.43
N GLY A 248 -3.27 -17.55 -0.86
CA GLY A 248 -3.31 -16.83 0.42
C GLY A 248 -3.52 -17.77 1.60
N SER A 249 -4.23 -18.89 1.42
CA SER A 249 -4.67 -19.76 2.52
C SER A 249 -3.54 -20.36 3.34
N ARG A 250 -2.41 -20.68 2.71
CA ARG A 250 -1.21 -21.15 3.44
C ARG A 250 -0.66 -20.07 4.37
N ARG A 251 -0.48 -18.84 3.86
CA ARG A 251 -0.03 -17.70 4.67
C ARG A 251 -1.03 -17.39 5.77
N PHE A 252 -2.33 -17.52 5.51
CA PHE A 252 -3.37 -17.37 6.54
C PHE A 252 -3.17 -18.40 7.65
N LEU A 253 -3.03 -19.69 7.35
CA LEU A 253 -2.80 -20.72 8.38
C LEU A 253 -1.51 -20.50 9.17
N GLU A 254 -0.43 -20.11 8.50
CA GLU A 254 0.89 -19.93 9.12
C GLU A 254 0.96 -18.67 10.01
N GLN A 255 0.28 -17.58 9.61
CA GLN A 255 0.41 -16.28 10.29
C GLN A 255 -0.78 -15.91 11.18
N ILE A 256 -1.99 -16.37 10.85
CA ILE A 256 -3.23 -16.01 11.54
C ILE A 256 -3.81 -17.25 12.23
N GLY A 257 -4.03 -18.33 11.46
CA GLY A 257 -4.60 -19.58 11.95
C GLY A 257 -6.06 -19.46 12.38
N PHE A 258 -6.67 -20.62 12.63
CA PHE A 258 -7.98 -20.73 13.27
C PHE A 258 -7.79 -20.96 14.78
N ARG A 259 -8.81 -20.66 15.56
CA ARG A 259 -8.83 -20.94 17.00
C ARG A 259 -9.08 -22.42 17.26
N SER A 260 -9.90 -23.06 16.42
CA SER A 260 -10.15 -24.51 16.51
C SER A 260 -9.16 -25.32 15.66
N GLU A 261 -8.61 -26.38 16.26
CA GLU A 261 -7.76 -27.35 15.56
C GLU A 261 -8.49 -27.98 14.36
N ARG A 262 -9.78 -28.28 14.53
CA ARG A 262 -10.63 -28.87 13.49
C ARG A 262 -10.63 -28.05 12.19
N ARG A 263 -10.79 -26.73 12.26
CA ARG A 263 -10.82 -25.86 11.07
C ARG A 263 -9.43 -25.71 10.46
N ALA A 264 -8.39 -25.61 11.29
CA ALA A 264 -7.00 -25.60 10.82
C ALA A 264 -6.65 -26.90 10.06
N GLU A 265 -7.02 -28.06 10.62
CA GLU A 265 -6.83 -29.37 9.99
C GLU A 265 -7.62 -29.50 8.69
N GLN A 266 -8.85 -28.98 8.63
CA GLN A 266 -9.66 -28.98 7.41
C GLN A 266 -8.96 -28.26 6.26
N VAL A 267 -8.47 -27.04 6.47
CA VAL A 267 -7.74 -26.29 5.44
C VAL A 267 -6.40 -26.97 5.11
N ALA A 268 -5.68 -27.46 6.12
CA ALA A 268 -4.41 -28.16 5.93
C ALA A 268 -4.59 -29.44 5.07
N ALA A 269 -5.66 -30.19 5.28
CA ALA A 269 -6.02 -31.36 4.49
C ALA A 269 -6.26 -30.96 3.02
N HIS A 270 -7.06 -29.92 2.77
CA HIS A 270 -7.27 -29.41 1.42
C HIS A 270 -5.97 -28.97 0.73
N LEU A 271 -5.10 -28.25 1.45
CA LEU A 271 -3.78 -27.84 0.95
C LEU A 271 -2.85 -29.03 0.64
N SER A 272 -2.93 -30.11 1.43
CA SER A 272 -2.13 -31.32 1.20
C SER A 272 -2.56 -32.08 -0.07
N THR A 273 -3.87 -32.09 -0.35
CA THR A 273 -4.43 -32.69 -1.57
C THR A 273 -4.24 -31.81 -2.81
N ALA A 274 -4.12 -30.49 -2.63
CA ALA A 274 -3.77 -29.52 -3.67
C ALA A 274 -2.27 -29.55 -4.02
N ALA A 275 -1.60 -30.70 -3.84
CA ALA A 275 -0.15 -30.88 -3.96
C ALA A 275 0.42 -30.14 -5.19
N ALA A 276 1.40 -29.28 -4.93
CA ALA A 276 2.18 -28.48 -5.89
C ALA A 276 1.56 -27.20 -6.47
N THR A 277 0.47 -26.65 -5.92
CA THR A 277 -0.03 -25.33 -6.33
C THR A 277 0.89 -24.19 -5.89
N GLU A 278 0.99 -23.18 -6.76
CA GLU A 278 1.74 -21.94 -6.54
C GLU A 278 1.35 -21.26 -5.21
N PRO A 279 2.30 -20.96 -4.30
CA PRO A 279 2.01 -20.28 -3.04
C PRO A 279 1.69 -18.79 -3.23
N ALA A 280 1.92 -18.23 -4.41
CA ALA A 280 1.55 -16.86 -4.74
C ALA A 280 0.04 -16.79 -5.05
N SER A 281 -0.62 -15.72 -4.63
CA SER A 281 -1.94 -15.36 -5.10
C SER A 281 -1.89 -15.01 -6.59
N ARG A 282 -3.03 -15.12 -7.30
CA ARG A 282 -3.13 -14.65 -8.69
C ARG A 282 -2.70 -13.19 -8.87
N TYR A 283 -2.86 -12.38 -7.82
CA TYR A 283 -2.47 -10.97 -7.82
C TYR A 283 -0.96 -10.78 -7.75
N GLU A 284 -0.19 -11.78 -7.37
CA GLU A 284 1.28 -11.71 -7.34
C GLU A 284 1.88 -12.22 -8.67
N HIS A 285 1.05 -12.73 -9.59
CA HIS A 285 1.52 -13.18 -10.89
C HIS A 285 1.79 -11.98 -11.80
N VAL A 286 2.99 -11.94 -12.39
CA VAL A 286 3.37 -10.91 -13.36
C VAL A 286 2.54 -11.12 -14.63
N PRO A 287 1.68 -10.16 -15.02
CA PRO A 287 0.76 -10.38 -16.11
C PRO A 287 1.44 -10.22 -17.46
N ASN A 288 0.97 -11.01 -18.44
CA ASN A 288 1.36 -10.94 -19.85
C ASN A 288 2.89 -10.90 -20.09
N ILE A 289 3.65 -11.77 -19.43
CA ILE A 289 5.13 -11.80 -19.55
C ILE A 289 5.61 -12.43 -20.87
N GLY A 290 4.73 -13.14 -21.58
CA GLY A 290 5.05 -13.92 -22.78
C GLY A 290 5.89 -13.15 -23.82
N PRO A 291 5.47 -11.95 -24.26
CA PRO A 291 6.25 -11.13 -25.21
C PRO A 291 7.66 -10.81 -24.71
N LEU A 292 7.80 -10.45 -23.43
CA LEU A 292 9.10 -10.12 -22.83
C LEU A 292 10.04 -11.34 -22.81
N LEU A 293 9.50 -12.54 -22.55
CA LEU A 293 10.26 -13.80 -22.61
C LEU A 293 10.64 -14.19 -24.04
N LEU A 294 9.78 -13.90 -25.03
CA LEU A 294 10.10 -14.13 -26.44
C LEU A 294 11.20 -13.19 -26.94
N ASP A 295 11.12 -11.89 -26.60
CA ASP A 295 12.17 -10.92 -26.92
C ASP A 295 13.52 -11.34 -26.30
N LEU A 296 13.48 -11.83 -25.07
CA LEU A 296 14.67 -12.36 -24.41
C LEU A 296 15.23 -13.59 -25.14
N ARG A 297 14.36 -14.53 -25.53
CA ARG A 297 14.77 -15.72 -26.28
C ARG A 297 15.45 -15.34 -27.59
N ASP A 298 14.85 -14.41 -28.32
CA ASP A 298 15.38 -13.96 -29.60
C ASP A 298 16.73 -13.22 -29.40
N ALA A 299 16.87 -12.45 -28.31
CA ALA A 299 18.12 -11.80 -27.94
C ALA A 299 19.24 -12.79 -27.54
N LEU A 300 18.89 -13.96 -27.00
CA LEU A 300 19.82 -15.05 -26.67
C LEU A 300 20.18 -15.94 -27.87
N GLY A 301 19.59 -15.70 -29.04
CA GLY A 301 19.87 -16.45 -30.27
C GLY A 301 19.06 -17.74 -30.43
N GLY A 302 17.97 -17.90 -29.68
CA GLY A 302 17.13 -19.09 -29.69
C GLY A 302 17.75 -20.27 -28.95
N ASP A 303 17.12 -20.69 -27.84
CA ASP A 303 17.60 -21.79 -27.00
C ASP A 303 16.47 -22.79 -26.68
N ARG A 304 16.75 -24.09 -26.84
CA ARG A 304 15.77 -25.16 -26.66
C ARG A 304 15.37 -25.39 -25.20
N GLU A 305 16.26 -25.12 -24.26
CA GLU A 305 15.97 -25.23 -22.83
C GLU A 305 15.15 -24.02 -22.37
N LEU A 306 15.48 -22.82 -22.86
CA LEU A 306 14.62 -21.64 -22.66
C LEU A 306 13.24 -21.84 -23.28
N ASP A 307 13.13 -22.43 -24.47
CA ASP A 307 11.85 -22.78 -25.08
C ASP A 307 11.06 -23.76 -24.19
N ARG A 308 11.73 -24.73 -23.55
CA ARG A 308 11.07 -25.63 -22.58
C ARG A 308 10.61 -24.89 -21.33
N LEU A 309 11.41 -23.98 -20.80
CA LEU A 309 11.07 -23.18 -19.62
C LEU A 309 9.90 -22.22 -19.93
N ILE A 310 9.94 -21.53 -21.06
CA ILE A 310 8.83 -20.69 -21.56
C ILE A 310 7.59 -21.57 -21.79
N HIS A 311 7.75 -22.76 -22.39
CA HIS A 311 6.66 -23.68 -22.57
C HIS A 311 6.13 -24.20 -21.22
N ASP A 312 6.95 -24.41 -20.20
CA ASP A 312 6.53 -24.81 -18.84
C ASP A 312 5.71 -23.70 -18.17
N VAL A 313 6.17 -22.45 -18.30
CA VAL A 313 5.41 -21.24 -17.91
C VAL A 313 4.05 -21.21 -18.61
N GLN A 314 3.98 -21.65 -19.88
CA GLN A 314 2.75 -21.74 -20.68
C GLN A 314 1.91 -23.00 -20.41
N ARG A 315 2.49 -24.11 -19.91
CA ARG A 315 1.84 -25.44 -19.83
C ARG A 315 1.01 -25.66 -18.59
N HIS A 316 1.39 -25.05 -17.46
CA HIS A 316 0.81 -25.40 -16.17
C HIS A 316 -0.21 -24.40 -15.62
N ASP A 317 -0.59 -23.40 -16.41
CA ASP A 317 -1.82 -22.63 -16.18
C ASP A 317 -2.46 -22.27 -17.52
N LEU A 318 -3.24 -23.21 -18.07
CA LEU A 318 -4.44 -22.83 -18.82
C LEU A 318 -5.49 -22.23 -17.86
N THR A 319 -5.08 -21.29 -16.99
CA THR A 319 -5.87 -20.08 -16.80
C THR A 319 -5.37 -19.07 -17.82
N GLY A 320 -5.31 -19.48 -19.09
CA GLY A 320 -5.23 -18.49 -20.17
C GLY A 320 -6.38 -17.53 -19.92
N ARG A 321 -6.06 -16.26 -19.74
CA ARG A 321 -7.10 -15.23 -19.73
C ARG A 321 -7.86 -15.38 -21.05
N VAL A 322 -9.12 -14.96 -21.08
CA VAL A 322 -9.98 -15.09 -22.27
C VAL A 322 -9.34 -14.45 -23.52
N ASP A 323 -8.39 -13.53 -23.31
CA ASP A 323 -7.60 -12.83 -24.32
C ASP A 323 -6.32 -13.56 -24.77
N GLY A 324 -5.96 -14.70 -24.16
CA GLY A 324 -4.75 -15.47 -24.46
C GLY A 324 -3.46 -14.96 -23.79
N SER A 325 -3.53 -14.03 -22.84
CA SER A 325 -2.35 -13.54 -22.11
C SER A 325 -1.74 -14.62 -21.21
N ILE A 326 -0.40 -14.61 -21.08
CA ILE A 326 0.36 -15.56 -20.25
C ILE A 326 0.90 -14.81 -19.02
N ASP A 327 0.34 -15.14 -17.86
CA ASP A 327 0.78 -14.60 -16.58
C ASP A 327 1.81 -15.56 -15.95
N CYS A 328 2.81 -15.04 -15.25
CA CYS A 328 3.90 -15.83 -14.69
C CYS A 328 4.03 -15.61 -13.19
N SER A 329 4.05 -16.72 -12.44
CA SER A 329 4.26 -16.64 -11.01
C SER A 329 5.69 -16.23 -10.65
N PRO A 330 5.92 -15.56 -9.51
CA PRO A 330 7.26 -15.18 -9.07
C PRO A 330 8.21 -16.38 -9.02
N ARG A 331 7.74 -17.54 -8.52
CA ARG A 331 8.55 -18.76 -8.44
C ARG A 331 9.01 -19.26 -9.82
N ARG A 332 8.14 -19.22 -10.83
CA ARG A 332 8.49 -19.63 -12.19
C ARG A 332 9.42 -18.61 -12.85
N LEU A 333 9.18 -17.32 -12.65
CA LEU A 333 10.05 -16.26 -13.14
C LEU A 333 11.47 -16.39 -12.56
N ILE A 334 11.60 -16.68 -11.26
CA ILE A 334 12.90 -16.95 -10.63
C ILE A 334 13.60 -18.14 -11.27
N LYS A 335 12.91 -19.24 -11.57
CA LYS A 335 13.52 -20.39 -12.28
C LYS A 335 14.08 -20.00 -13.65
N VAL A 336 13.37 -19.16 -14.39
CA VAL A 336 13.83 -18.64 -15.69
C VAL A 336 15.09 -17.79 -15.48
N LEU A 337 15.08 -16.88 -14.51
CA LEU A 337 16.23 -16.03 -14.17
C LEU A 337 17.46 -16.83 -13.75
N THR A 338 17.31 -17.82 -12.86
CA THR A 338 18.41 -18.69 -12.43
C THR A 338 19.02 -19.45 -13.61
N TRP A 339 18.21 -19.95 -14.53
CA TRP A 339 18.74 -20.60 -15.74
C TRP A 339 19.54 -19.63 -16.62
N ILE A 340 19.08 -18.38 -16.76
CA ILE A 340 19.77 -17.34 -17.53
C ILE A 340 21.13 -16.98 -16.92
N GLU A 341 21.23 -16.91 -15.59
CA GLU A 341 22.47 -16.59 -14.86
C GLU A 341 23.59 -17.60 -15.16
N GLU A 342 23.24 -18.84 -15.52
CA GLU A 342 24.19 -19.89 -15.90
C GLU A 342 24.62 -19.81 -17.38
N GLN A 343 23.99 -18.97 -18.20
CA GLN A 343 24.28 -18.84 -19.62
C GLN A 343 25.26 -17.72 -19.96
N HIS A 344 25.85 -17.80 -21.14
CA HIS A 344 26.58 -16.66 -21.70
C HIS A 344 25.60 -15.60 -22.20
N VAL A 345 25.46 -14.50 -21.45
CA VAL A 345 24.50 -13.43 -21.75
C VAL A 345 25.11 -12.37 -22.68
N PRO A 346 24.58 -12.20 -23.92
CA PRO A 346 24.98 -11.12 -24.80
C PRO A 346 24.52 -9.75 -24.27
N ALA A 347 25.23 -8.69 -24.65
CA ALA A 347 24.93 -7.33 -24.19
C ALA A 347 23.51 -6.86 -24.54
N SER A 348 22.95 -7.35 -25.66
CA SER A 348 21.58 -7.06 -26.11
C SER A 348 20.49 -7.58 -25.17
N ALA A 349 20.76 -8.68 -24.44
CA ALA A 349 19.79 -9.31 -23.55
C ALA A 349 19.79 -8.70 -22.13
N ARG A 350 20.87 -8.02 -21.73
CA ARG A 350 21.03 -7.48 -20.36
C ARG A 350 19.90 -6.54 -19.90
N PRO A 351 19.38 -5.61 -20.73
CA PRO A 351 18.27 -4.75 -20.30
C PRO A 351 16.97 -5.52 -20.03
N LEU A 352 16.68 -6.57 -20.82
CA LEU A 352 15.50 -7.42 -20.63
C LEU A 352 15.63 -8.24 -19.35
N ILE A 353 16.83 -8.78 -19.08
CA ILE A 353 17.12 -9.52 -17.86
C ILE A 353 16.98 -8.62 -16.63
N ALA A 354 17.53 -7.40 -16.67
CA ALA A 354 17.38 -6.42 -15.59
C ALA A 354 15.89 -6.11 -15.32
N GLN A 355 15.09 -5.93 -16.37
CA GLN A 355 13.64 -5.71 -16.23
C GLN A 355 12.93 -6.92 -15.59
N LEU A 356 13.28 -8.16 -15.97
CA LEU A 356 12.73 -9.37 -15.37
C LEU A 356 13.14 -9.53 -13.90
N HIS A 357 14.38 -9.18 -13.55
CA HIS A 357 14.82 -9.13 -12.16
C HIS A 357 14.04 -8.12 -11.33
N GLU A 358 13.77 -6.92 -11.88
CA GLU A 358 12.96 -5.91 -11.18
C GLU A 358 11.55 -6.42 -10.85
N LEU A 359 10.92 -7.11 -11.81
CA LEU A 359 9.59 -7.72 -11.64
C LEU A 359 9.59 -8.89 -10.65
N ALA A 360 10.72 -9.61 -10.52
CA ALA A 360 10.87 -10.77 -9.64
C ALA A 360 11.34 -10.43 -8.21
N ALA A 361 12.12 -9.36 -8.07
CA ALA A 361 12.80 -9.03 -6.81
C ALA A 361 11.87 -8.40 -5.78
N ARG A 362 10.76 -7.79 -6.23
CA ARG A 362 9.85 -7.05 -5.34
C ARG A 362 8.56 -7.83 -5.08
N PRO A 363 8.07 -7.81 -3.84
CA PRO A 363 6.81 -8.41 -3.44
C PRO A 363 5.67 -7.49 -3.89
N LEU A 364 5.29 -7.62 -5.16
CA LEU A 364 4.32 -6.77 -5.83
C LEU A 364 2.99 -7.49 -6.03
N THR A 365 1.93 -6.69 -6.08
CA THR A 365 0.61 -7.08 -6.59
C THR A 365 0.34 -6.38 -7.92
N TYR A 366 -0.26 -7.11 -8.84
CA TYR A 366 -0.64 -6.72 -10.18
C TYR A 366 -2.15 -6.90 -10.30
N GLU A 367 -2.89 -5.80 -10.35
CA GLU A 367 -4.35 -5.84 -10.35
C GLU A 367 -4.94 -5.08 -11.52
N ARG A 368 -5.86 -5.73 -12.22
CA ARG A 368 -6.55 -5.08 -13.33
C ARG A 368 -7.55 -4.05 -12.82
N ILE A 369 -7.53 -2.87 -13.44
CA ILE A 369 -8.56 -1.85 -13.26
C ILE A 369 -9.84 -2.34 -13.92
N VAL A 370 -10.92 -2.48 -13.16
CA VAL A 370 -12.24 -2.88 -13.66
C VAL A 370 -13.13 -1.69 -13.97
N ALA A 371 -12.96 -0.58 -13.25
CA ALA A 371 -13.69 0.64 -13.49
C ALA A 371 -12.86 1.87 -13.07
N VAL A 372 -13.09 2.99 -13.78
CA VAL A 372 -12.62 4.32 -13.39
C VAL A 372 -13.86 5.20 -13.39
N GLU A 373 -14.29 5.61 -12.20
CA GLU A 373 -15.57 6.26 -11.97
C GLU A 373 -15.34 7.71 -11.54
N ASP A 374 -16.12 8.65 -12.09
CA ASP A 374 -16.15 10.02 -11.58
C ASP A 374 -16.79 10.02 -10.18
N ALA A 375 -15.98 10.30 -9.16
CA ALA A 375 -16.42 10.37 -7.76
C ALA A 375 -16.78 11.82 -7.35
N GLY A 376 -16.87 12.72 -8.33
CA GLY A 376 -17.22 14.11 -8.11
C GLY A 376 -16.10 14.88 -7.42
N THR A 377 -16.48 15.81 -6.55
CA THR A 377 -15.53 16.70 -5.87
C THR A 377 -15.45 16.35 -4.39
N GLU A 378 -14.31 15.81 -3.95
CA GLU A 378 -14.08 15.35 -2.58
C GLU A 378 -12.93 16.13 -1.91
N PRO A 379 -12.88 16.25 -0.56
CA PRO A 379 -11.70 16.72 0.15
C PRO A 379 -10.50 15.85 -0.18
N THR A 380 -9.37 16.48 -0.49
CA THR A 380 -8.14 15.77 -0.89
C THR A 380 -7.01 16.08 0.06
N PHE A 381 -6.21 15.06 0.32
CA PHE A 381 -5.04 15.13 1.18
C PHE A 381 -3.84 14.61 0.40
N ASP A 382 -2.68 15.20 0.65
CA ASP A 382 -1.40 14.70 0.15
C ASP A 382 -0.42 14.61 1.32
N VAL A 383 0.54 13.71 1.22
CA VAL A 383 1.56 13.50 2.24
C VAL A 383 2.95 13.67 1.64
N VAL A 384 3.90 14.07 2.48
CA VAL A 384 5.30 14.17 2.07
C VAL A 384 6.08 13.03 2.70
N MET A 385 6.41 12.04 1.88
CA MET A 385 7.41 11.00 2.16
C MET A 385 8.79 11.55 1.77
N PRO A 386 9.68 11.91 2.73
CA PRO A 386 10.96 12.55 2.44
C PRO A 386 11.97 11.65 1.73
N ASP A 387 11.98 10.34 1.98
CA ASP A 387 13.04 9.44 1.52
C ASP A 387 12.65 8.74 0.21
N THR A 388 11.44 8.17 0.15
CA THR A 388 11.00 7.35 -1.00
C THR A 388 10.02 8.06 -1.92
N HIS A 389 9.49 9.21 -1.49
CA HIS A 389 8.43 9.94 -2.17
C HIS A 389 7.19 9.11 -2.55
N SER A 390 7.00 7.94 -1.94
CA SER A 390 5.95 6.99 -2.28
C SER A 390 5.31 6.41 -1.02
N PHE A 391 4.00 6.17 -1.05
CA PHE A 391 3.26 5.62 0.08
C PHE A 391 2.13 4.69 -0.37
N LEU A 392 1.71 3.79 0.51
CA LEU A 392 0.52 2.96 0.30
C LEU A 392 -0.74 3.64 0.83
N ALA A 393 -1.77 3.74 -0.01
CA ALA A 393 -3.11 4.22 0.34
C ALA A 393 -4.15 3.20 -0.13
N ASN A 394 -4.97 2.65 0.78
CA ASN A 394 -5.88 1.53 0.51
C ASN A 394 -5.19 0.34 -0.19
N GLY A 395 -3.92 0.10 0.18
CA GLY A 395 -3.08 -0.93 -0.41
C GLY A 395 -2.63 -0.64 -1.85
N VAL A 396 -2.85 0.57 -2.37
CA VAL A 396 -2.39 1.02 -3.69
C VAL A 396 -1.19 1.96 -3.51
N LEU A 397 -0.12 1.69 -4.26
CA LEU A 397 1.05 2.55 -4.24
C LEU A 397 0.78 3.87 -4.96
N SER A 398 1.06 4.93 -4.23
CA SER A 398 0.87 6.33 -4.56
C SER A 398 2.21 7.05 -4.47
N HIS A 399 2.38 8.16 -5.19
CA HIS A 399 3.58 9.00 -5.13
C HIS A 399 3.22 10.42 -4.70
N ASN A 400 4.15 11.10 -4.04
CA ASN A 400 4.07 12.52 -3.74
C ASN A 400 3.94 13.31 -5.05
N THR A 401 3.20 14.41 -5.05
CA THR A 401 3.15 15.29 -6.22
C THR A 401 4.46 16.08 -6.38
N THR A 402 5.37 15.65 -7.27
CA THR A 402 6.64 16.37 -7.55
C THR A 402 6.43 17.54 -8.51
N VAL A 403 5.76 18.60 -8.03
CA VAL A 403 5.40 19.79 -8.83
C VAL A 403 6.58 20.32 -9.65
N ALA A 404 7.79 20.33 -9.09
CA ALA A 404 8.96 20.88 -9.75
C ALA A 404 9.34 20.18 -11.07
N LEU A 405 9.28 18.84 -11.12
CA LEU A 405 9.56 18.09 -12.35
C LEU A 405 8.49 18.34 -13.43
N HIS A 406 7.24 18.58 -13.03
CA HIS A 406 6.19 18.98 -13.97
C HIS A 406 6.40 20.39 -14.52
N VAL A 407 6.84 21.36 -13.70
CA VAL A 407 7.15 22.70 -14.21
C VAL A 407 8.31 22.65 -15.20
N ILE A 408 9.33 21.83 -14.93
CA ILE A 408 10.44 21.60 -15.86
C ILE A 408 9.96 21.01 -17.18
N ALA A 409 9.15 19.95 -17.14
CA ALA A 409 8.64 19.29 -18.34
C ALA A 409 7.85 20.28 -19.24
N GLU A 410 7.01 21.14 -18.65
CA GLU A 410 6.26 22.14 -19.42
C GLU A 410 7.14 23.27 -19.96
N ALA A 411 8.17 23.68 -19.22
CA ALA A 411 9.15 24.65 -19.70
C ALA A 411 9.92 24.11 -20.93
N GLN A 412 10.38 22.86 -20.86
CA GLN A 412 11.07 22.19 -21.97
C GLN A 412 10.18 21.99 -23.19
N LYS A 413 8.92 21.58 -22.99
CA LYS A 413 7.93 21.49 -24.09
C LYS A 413 7.70 22.83 -24.79
N SER A 414 7.83 23.93 -24.05
CA SER A 414 7.72 25.30 -24.60
C SER A 414 9.01 25.76 -25.30
N GLY A 415 10.02 24.89 -25.42
CA GLY A 415 11.31 25.18 -26.01
C GLY A 415 12.31 25.86 -25.06
N GLY A 416 11.99 25.93 -23.77
CA GLY A 416 12.85 26.51 -22.75
C GLY A 416 13.89 25.54 -22.19
N ILE A 417 14.98 26.08 -21.65
CA ILE A 417 16.06 25.31 -21.05
C ILE A 417 15.88 25.27 -19.54
N ALA A 418 15.96 24.06 -18.97
CA ALA A 418 15.76 23.81 -17.55
C ALA A 418 17.07 23.39 -16.86
N ALA A 419 17.21 23.80 -15.60
CA ALA A 419 18.26 23.35 -14.71
C ALA A 419 17.70 22.81 -13.39
N PHE A 420 18.33 21.78 -12.86
CA PHE A 420 18.00 21.14 -11.60
C PHE A 420 19.25 21.06 -10.71
N ILE A 421 19.18 21.70 -9.55
CA ILE A 421 20.21 21.65 -8.52
C ILE A 421 19.76 20.64 -7.48
N ASP A 422 20.28 19.43 -7.59
CA ASP A 422 19.96 18.28 -6.74
C ASP A 422 20.89 18.29 -5.52
N ALA A 423 20.57 19.15 -4.54
CA ALA A 423 21.27 19.23 -3.27
C ALA A 423 20.96 18.03 -2.35
N GLU A 424 19.83 17.34 -2.54
CA GLU A 424 19.49 16.11 -1.82
C GLU A 424 20.11 14.84 -2.43
N HIS A 425 20.68 14.92 -3.64
CA HIS A 425 21.28 13.79 -4.38
C HIS A 425 20.26 12.66 -4.62
N ALA A 426 18.99 13.05 -4.82
CA ALA A 426 17.84 12.15 -4.82
C ALA A 426 17.04 12.18 -6.14
N LEU A 427 17.49 12.93 -7.16
CA LEU A 427 16.81 12.99 -8.44
C LEU A 427 16.87 11.66 -9.20
N ASP A 428 15.72 11.02 -9.45
CA ASP A 428 15.61 9.86 -10.35
C ASP A 428 15.44 10.30 -11.83
N PRO A 429 16.45 10.08 -12.70
CA PRO A 429 16.38 10.44 -14.11
C PRO A 429 15.33 9.65 -14.90
N GLN A 430 15.04 8.40 -14.51
CA GLN A 430 14.04 7.58 -15.19
C GLN A 430 12.64 8.10 -14.89
N TYR A 431 12.37 8.46 -13.64
CA TYR A 431 11.12 9.07 -13.21
C TYR A 431 10.88 10.42 -13.90
N ALA A 432 11.87 11.33 -13.85
CA ALA A 432 11.75 12.62 -14.51
C ALA A 432 11.46 12.47 -16.02
N LYS A 433 12.10 11.51 -16.69
CA LYS A 433 11.81 11.18 -18.10
C LYS A 433 10.37 10.72 -18.31
N ALA A 434 9.84 9.89 -17.41
CA ALA A 434 8.44 9.44 -17.47
C ALA A 434 7.45 10.61 -17.29
N LEU A 435 7.82 11.65 -16.53
CA LEU A 435 7.02 12.87 -16.39
C LEU A 435 7.13 13.83 -17.60
N GLY A 436 7.90 13.47 -18.62
CA GLY A 436 8.07 14.25 -19.85
C GLY A 436 9.21 15.26 -19.79
N VAL A 437 10.12 15.15 -18.82
CA VAL A 437 11.38 15.90 -18.78
C VAL A 437 12.34 15.33 -19.81
N ASP A 438 12.94 16.18 -20.64
CA ASP A 438 14.08 15.80 -21.47
C ASP A 438 15.36 15.85 -20.62
N ILE A 439 15.75 14.68 -20.13
CA ILE A 439 16.93 14.49 -19.28
C ILE A 439 18.23 14.82 -20.00
N ASN A 440 18.30 14.67 -21.32
CA ASN A 440 19.54 14.93 -22.05
C ASN A 440 19.82 16.43 -22.17
N GLU A 441 18.76 17.24 -22.22
CA GLU A 441 18.82 18.69 -22.37
C GLU A 441 18.66 19.44 -21.03
N MET A 442 18.27 18.75 -19.95
CA MET A 442 18.20 19.33 -18.61
C MET A 442 19.59 19.42 -17.98
N LEU A 443 19.96 20.61 -17.52
CA LEU A 443 21.21 20.80 -16.79
C LEU A 443 21.07 20.31 -15.35
N VAL A 444 21.78 19.26 -14.96
CA VAL A 444 21.76 18.73 -13.59
C VAL A 444 23.07 19.04 -12.89
N SER A 445 22.98 19.47 -11.63
CA SER A 445 24.16 19.67 -10.78
C SER A 445 23.92 19.14 -9.37
N GLN A 446 24.90 18.41 -8.85
CA GLN A 446 24.93 17.86 -7.49
C GLN A 446 26.04 18.57 -6.70
N PRO A 447 25.68 19.58 -5.88
CA PRO A 447 26.65 20.35 -5.10
C PRO A 447 27.01 19.65 -3.78
N ASP A 448 28.20 19.96 -3.26
CA ASP A 448 28.71 19.48 -1.97
C ASP A 448 28.36 20.42 -0.81
N THR A 449 28.06 21.69 -1.11
CA THR A 449 27.77 22.73 -0.10
C THR A 449 26.62 23.64 -0.53
N GLY A 450 25.93 24.24 0.44
CA GLY A 450 24.87 25.21 0.19
C GLY A 450 25.35 26.43 -0.58
N GLU A 451 26.55 26.94 -0.29
CA GLU A 451 27.18 28.04 -1.04
C GLU A 451 27.37 27.67 -2.51
N GLN A 452 27.96 26.49 -2.77
CA GLN A 452 28.22 26.02 -4.13
C GLN A 452 26.91 25.85 -4.93
N ALA A 453 25.88 25.25 -4.32
CA ALA A 453 24.56 25.09 -4.94
C ALA A 453 23.99 26.43 -5.42
N LEU A 454 24.04 27.45 -4.55
CA LEU A 454 23.51 28.78 -4.83
C LEU A 454 24.39 29.55 -5.82
N GLU A 455 25.71 29.35 -5.81
CA GLU A 455 26.62 29.91 -6.81
C GLU A 455 26.38 29.34 -8.22
N ILE A 456 26.16 28.02 -8.32
CA ILE A 456 25.83 27.35 -9.59
C ILE A 456 24.50 27.89 -10.12
N ALA A 457 23.45 27.94 -9.29
CA ALA A 457 22.16 28.51 -9.67
C ALA A 457 22.32 29.96 -10.19
N ASP A 458 23.09 30.78 -9.48
CA ASP A 458 23.35 32.18 -9.84
C ASP A 458 24.17 32.32 -11.15
N MET A 459 25.13 31.42 -11.40
CA MET A 459 25.87 31.35 -12.67
C MET A 459 24.94 30.99 -13.83
N LEU A 460 24.09 29.98 -13.66
CA LEU A 460 23.14 29.53 -14.68
C LEU A 460 22.12 30.62 -15.00
N ILE A 461 21.54 31.28 -14.00
CA ILE A 461 20.60 32.40 -14.20
C ILE A 461 21.30 33.56 -14.92
N ARG A 462 22.52 33.93 -14.52
CA ARG A 462 23.27 35.02 -15.16
C ARG A 462 23.68 34.73 -16.60
N SER A 463 23.85 33.46 -16.97
CA SER A 463 24.16 33.07 -18.35
C SER A 463 23.06 33.48 -19.33
N ASN A 464 21.85 33.74 -18.83
CA ASN A 464 20.66 34.04 -19.61
C ASN A 464 20.24 32.89 -20.55
N ALA A 465 20.78 31.69 -20.31
CA ALA A 465 20.51 30.49 -21.10
C ALA A 465 19.46 29.57 -20.46
N VAL A 466 19.02 29.84 -19.23
CA VAL A 466 18.09 28.97 -18.48
C VAL A 466 16.79 29.71 -18.22
N ASP A 467 15.67 29.12 -18.61
CA ASP A 467 14.32 29.65 -18.40
C ASP A 467 13.74 29.23 -17.05
N ILE A 468 14.14 28.07 -16.53
CA ILE A 468 13.76 27.61 -15.19
C ILE A 468 14.91 26.93 -14.45
N VAL A 469 15.09 27.27 -13.18
CA VAL A 469 15.98 26.56 -12.26
C VAL A 469 15.20 26.06 -11.04
N VAL A 470 15.35 24.77 -10.72
CA VAL A 470 14.83 24.15 -9.50
C VAL A 470 15.99 23.90 -8.55
N ILE A 471 15.84 24.23 -7.27
CA ILE A 471 16.75 23.82 -6.20
C ILE A 471 16.02 22.84 -5.28
N ASP A 472 16.51 21.60 -5.22
CA ASP A 472 15.95 20.51 -4.44
C ASP A 472 16.96 19.93 -3.44
N SER A 473 16.85 20.15 -2.13
CA SER A 473 15.95 21.08 -1.45
C SER A 473 16.74 22.12 -0.66
N VAL A 474 16.08 23.21 -0.27
CA VAL A 474 16.63 24.26 0.59
C VAL A 474 17.12 23.70 1.92
N ALA A 475 16.44 22.67 2.44
CA ALA A 475 16.82 22.03 3.70
C ALA A 475 18.20 21.36 3.61
N ALA A 476 18.59 20.89 2.42
CA ALA A 476 19.90 20.28 2.14
C ALA A 476 20.99 21.29 1.75
N LEU A 477 20.70 22.60 1.74
CA LEU A 477 21.71 23.64 1.52
C LEU A 477 22.55 23.88 2.77
N THR A 478 23.33 22.88 3.16
CA THR A 478 24.18 22.89 4.35
C THR A 478 25.38 23.82 4.12
N PRO A 479 25.55 24.88 4.92
CA PRO A 479 26.68 25.79 4.79
C PRO A 479 28.01 25.06 4.99
N LYS A 480 29.03 25.45 4.22
CA LYS A 480 30.37 24.86 4.32
C LYS A 480 30.92 24.84 5.75
N ALA A 481 30.68 25.91 6.50
CA ALA A 481 31.11 26.02 7.90
C ALA A 481 30.45 24.99 8.83
N GLU A 482 29.25 24.50 8.49
CA GLU A 482 28.54 23.45 9.24
C GLU A 482 29.06 22.05 8.86
N ILE A 483 29.44 21.84 7.59
CA ILE A 483 30.05 20.59 7.12
C ILE A 483 31.46 20.40 7.66
N GLU A 484 32.24 21.47 7.75
CA GLU A 484 33.62 21.45 8.27
C GLU A 484 33.71 21.56 9.81
N GLY A 485 32.58 21.84 10.48
CA GLY A 485 32.50 21.99 11.94
C GLY A 485 32.45 20.66 12.69
N GLU A 486 32.66 20.69 14.02
CA GLU A 486 32.52 19.49 14.84
C GLU A 486 31.06 19.26 15.26
N MET A 487 30.66 17.99 15.39
CA MET A 487 29.31 17.63 15.85
C MET A 487 29.04 18.21 17.25
N GLY A 488 28.14 19.20 17.32
CA GLY A 488 27.80 19.90 18.56
C GLY A 488 28.14 21.39 18.56
N ASP A 489 28.84 21.89 17.54
CA ASP A 489 29.08 23.31 17.36
C ASP A 489 27.77 24.09 17.15
N SER A 490 27.63 25.21 17.87
CA SER A 490 26.43 26.04 17.81
C SER A 490 26.44 26.93 16.57
N HIS A 491 25.81 26.44 15.51
CA HIS A 491 25.65 27.14 14.24
C HIS A 491 24.25 27.74 14.08
N VAL A 492 23.87 28.66 14.96
CA VAL A 492 22.53 29.23 14.97
C VAL A 492 22.27 30.09 13.72
N GLY A 493 21.34 29.64 12.87
CA GLY A 493 20.79 30.43 11.77
C GLY A 493 21.73 30.63 10.57
N LEU A 494 22.76 29.81 10.43
CA LEU A 494 23.72 29.88 9.32
C LEU A 494 23.04 29.67 7.96
N GLN A 495 22.21 28.65 7.83
CA GLN A 495 21.40 28.40 6.63
C GLN A 495 20.46 29.57 6.28
N ALA A 496 19.78 30.15 7.28
CA ALA A 496 18.89 31.30 7.07
C ALA A 496 19.64 32.55 6.57
N ARG A 497 20.86 32.77 7.06
CA ARG A 497 21.75 33.86 6.60
C ARG A 497 22.22 33.62 5.17
N LEU A 498 22.65 32.40 4.86
CA LEU A 498 23.05 31.98 3.52
C LEU A 498 21.91 32.24 2.52
N MET A 499 20.69 31.76 2.83
CA MET A 499 19.51 31.98 1.99
C MET A 499 19.15 33.45 1.82
N SER A 500 19.19 34.24 2.90
CA SER A 500 18.91 35.68 2.85
C SER A 500 19.89 36.45 1.96
N GLN A 501 21.16 36.04 1.97
CA GLN A 501 22.19 36.62 1.11
C GLN A 501 22.01 36.18 -0.34
N ALA A 502 21.72 34.90 -0.57
CA ALA A 502 21.55 34.33 -1.89
C ALA A 502 20.32 34.89 -2.61
N LEU A 503 19.15 34.92 -1.96
CA LEU A 503 17.92 35.47 -2.55
C LEU A 503 18.09 36.94 -2.94
N ARG A 504 18.81 37.73 -2.13
CA ARG A 504 19.10 39.14 -2.43
C ARG A 504 19.95 39.29 -3.69
N LYS A 505 20.92 38.40 -3.90
CA LYS A 505 21.81 38.37 -5.07
C LYS A 505 21.07 37.86 -6.32
N LEU A 506 20.32 36.77 -6.17
CA LEU A 506 19.60 36.08 -7.22
C LEU A 506 18.43 36.90 -7.79
N SER A 507 17.67 37.61 -6.95
CA SER A 507 16.46 38.35 -7.37
C SER A 507 16.72 39.30 -8.55
N GLY A 508 17.86 40.01 -8.53
CA GLY A 508 18.25 40.91 -9.61
C GLY A 508 18.63 40.18 -10.90
N SER A 509 19.31 39.03 -10.78
CA SER A 509 19.67 38.19 -11.92
C SER A 509 18.44 37.54 -12.54
N ILE A 510 17.57 36.94 -11.73
CA ILE A 510 16.30 36.30 -12.11
C ILE A 510 15.44 37.26 -12.94
N LYS A 511 15.26 38.51 -12.46
CA LYS A 511 14.43 39.48 -13.17
C LYS A 511 15.04 39.91 -14.52
N ARG A 512 16.37 40.04 -14.59
CA ARG A 512 17.06 40.43 -15.83
C ARG A 512 17.04 39.32 -16.87
N SER A 513 17.16 38.06 -16.42
CA SER A 513 17.20 36.91 -17.30
C SER A 513 15.83 36.35 -17.67
N ASN A 514 14.78 36.84 -17.01
CA ASN A 514 13.43 36.29 -17.12
C ASN A 514 13.35 34.78 -16.77
N THR A 515 14.29 34.31 -15.94
CA THR A 515 14.32 32.93 -15.44
C THR A 515 13.32 32.76 -14.29
N THR A 516 12.64 31.63 -14.21
CA THR A 516 11.86 31.22 -13.05
C THR A 516 12.74 30.42 -12.09
N ALA A 517 12.76 30.76 -10.80
CA ALA A 517 13.49 29.98 -9.79
C ALA A 517 12.49 29.34 -8.82
N VAL A 518 12.56 28.01 -8.69
CA VAL A 518 11.73 27.21 -7.78
C VAL A 518 12.63 26.67 -6.68
N PHE A 519 12.27 26.94 -5.43
CA PHE A 519 12.97 26.43 -4.26
C PHE A 519 12.05 25.42 -3.56
N ILE A 520 12.48 24.17 -3.51
CA ILE A 520 11.78 23.14 -2.74
C ILE A 520 12.26 23.26 -1.30
N ASN A 521 11.34 23.25 -0.35
CA ASN A 521 11.69 23.33 1.05
C ASN A 521 10.78 22.42 1.87
N GLN A 522 11.31 21.98 3.00
CA GLN A 522 10.59 21.14 3.93
C GLN A 522 9.87 22.00 4.98
N LEU A 523 8.72 21.54 5.45
CA LEU A 523 8.07 22.14 6.61
C LEU A 523 8.87 21.81 7.88
N ARG A 524 9.05 22.78 8.77
CA ARG A 524 9.65 22.58 10.10
C ARG A 524 8.74 23.19 11.17
N GLU A 525 8.36 22.39 12.16
CA GLU A 525 7.66 22.90 13.33
C GLU A 525 8.61 23.64 14.28
N LYS A 526 8.15 24.76 14.82
CA LYS A 526 8.88 25.49 15.86
C LYS A 526 8.44 24.97 17.23
N ILE A 527 9.32 24.20 17.88
CA ILE A 527 9.10 23.74 19.25
C ILE A 527 8.87 24.96 20.17
N GLY A 528 7.70 25.03 20.80
CA GLY A 528 7.34 26.07 21.79
C GLY A 528 6.44 27.21 21.29
N VAL A 529 5.87 27.14 20.09
CA VAL A 529 4.91 28.14 19.59
C VAL A 529 3.48 27.59 19.67
N MET A 530 2.62 28.22 20.48
CA MET A 530 1.23 27.77 20.75
C MET A 530 0.17 28.37 19.80
N PHE A 531 0.54 29.29 18.90
CA PHE A 531 -0.35 29.91 17.93
C PHE A 531 0.42 30.33 16.67
N GLY A 532 -0.13 30.05 15.48
CA GLY A 532 0.43 30.47 14.19
C GLY A 532 -0.06 29.63 13.03
#